data_AF-A0A2D5BQ50-F1
#
_entry.id   AF-A0A2D5BQ50-F1
#
_cell.length_a   1.000
_cell.length_b   1.000
_cell.length_c   1.000
_cell.angle_alpha   90.00
_cell.angle_beta   90.00
_cell.angle_gamma   90.00
#
_symmetry.space_group_name_H-M   'P 1'
#
loop_
_entity.id
_entity.type
_entity.pdbx_description
1 polymer ?
#
loop_
_entity_poly.entity_id
_entity_poly.type
_entity_poly.pdbx_seq_one_letter_code
_entity_poly.pdbx_strand_id
1 'polypeptide(L)'
;MTKALESFIVCVWNGANRREMPTDVRAIWDAADLGRRVKNNIVLFVLDRRGAFVDWFQPFPGKNPSSLGFSSRRQAEYIRSQIERIKKRLPSPRQVKAKTELTLPELARGKRGVRVMLSLDSPRMSSYKAPVVEVVEIAATEQTALAYPKKPRAIDASSLGRWLRQIYPPAIMIRSGQVTSVSGQLQLTAAGSNGEHRYATLTGDVRMTMDDGHGTTFSGTLEAVVTYAPGVDAMRTFRGVYEGIYPKPDRHRRRPQEIGLRAVIESLPE
;
A
#
# COMPACT_ATOMS: atom_id res chain seq x y z
N MET A 1 -5.06 1.70 30.17
CA MET A 1 -6.12 0.74 29.79
C MET A 1 -6.93 1.33 28.65
N THR A 2 -6.78 0.82 27.42
CA THR A 2 -7.54 1.28 26.25
C THR A 2 -8.84 0.48 26.19
N LYS A 3 -9.99 1.14 26.33
CA LYS A 3 -11.29 0.50 26.10
C LYS A 3 -11.38 0.15 24.61
N ALA A 4 -11.39 -1.14 24.26
CA ALA A 4 -11.64 -1.56 22.89
C ALA A 4 -13.07 -1.18 22.51
N LEU A 5 -13.25 -0.49 21.39
CA LEU A 5 -14.55 -0.33 20.75
C LEU A 5 -14.95 -1.69 20.18
N GLU A 6 -16.24 -2.06 20.25
CA GLU A 6 -16.72 -3.20 19.46
C GLU A 6 -16.39 -2.97 17.98
N SER A 7 -15.94 -4.02 17.29
CA SER A 7 -15.56 -3.95 15.88
C SER A 7 -16.77 -3.60 15.03
N PHE A 8 -16.75 -2.41 14.44
CA PHE A 8 -17.67 -2.01 13.38
C PHE A 8 -16.88 -1.92 12.07
N ILE A 9 -17.52 -2.29 10.96
CA ILE A 9 -16.92 -2.17 9.64
C ILE A 9 -17.33 -0.81 9.08
N VAL A 10 -16.35 -0.03 8.62
CA VAL A 10 -16.60 1.21 7.88
C VAL A 10 -16.46 0.90 6.40
N CYS A 11 -17.57 0.95 5.67
CA CYS A 11 -17.57 0.84 4.22
C CYS A 11 -17.65 2.24 3.61
N VAL A 12 -16.83 2.49 2.60
CA VAL A 12 -16.81 3.75 1.85
C VAL A 12 -17.25 3.46 0.42
N TRP A 13 -18.23 4.22 -0.07
CA TRP A 13 -18.50 4.31 -1.49
C TRP A 13 -18.09 5.69 -1.99
N ASN A 14 -17.38 5.77 -3.12
CA ASN A 14 -16.91 7.01 -3.74
C ASN A 14 -17.31 7.18 -5.22
N GLY A 15 -18.19 6.33 -5.76
CA GLY A 15 -18.53 6.33 -7.19
C GLY A 15 -19.61 7.35 -7.58
N ALA A 16 -19.59 7.77 -8.84
CA ALA A 16 -20.48 8.80 -9.39
C ALA A 16 -21.91 8.31 -9.68
N ASN A 17 -22.11 7.00 -9.89
CA ASN A 17 -23.39 6.44 -10.27
C ASN A 17 -23.77 5.21 -9.43
N ARG A 18 -25.02 5.16 -8.95
CA ARG A 18 -25.60 4.00 -8.24
C ARG A 18 -25.52 2.71 -9.08
N ARG A 19 -25.58 2.81 -10.41
CA ARG A 19 -25.53 1.63 -11.31
C ARG A 19 -24.21 0.87 -11.25
N GLU A 20 -23.11 1.56 -10.93
CA GLU A 20 -21.76 1.01 -10.83
C GLU A 20 -21.43 0.48 -9.42
N MET A 21 -22.35 0.66 -8.47
CA MET A 21 -22.15 0.24 -7.09
C MET A 21 -22.13 -1.29 -6.97
N PRO A 22 -21.10 -1.90 -6.34
CA PRO A 22 -21.08 -3.32 -6.03
C PRO A 22 -22.36 -3.75 -5.31
N THR A 23 -22.83 -4.97 -5.57
CA THR A 23 -24.12 -5.47 -5.08
C THR A 23 -24.27 -5.33 -3.56
N ASP A 24 -23.22 -5.67 -2.80
CA ASP A 24 -23.26 -5.61 -1.34
C ASP A 24 -23.34 -4.17 -0.81
N VAL A 25 -22.61 -3.24 -1.45
CA VAL A 25 -22.66 -1.82 -1.13
C VAL A 25 -24.02 -1.21 -1.49
N ARG A 26 -24.63 -1.69 -2.58
CA ARG A 26 -25.98 -1.29 -3.01
C ARG A 26 -27.05 -1.74 -2.03
N ALA A 27 -26.95 -2.95 -1.50
CA ALA A 27 -27.85 -3.43 -0.46
C ALA A 27 -27.80 -2.55 0.79
N ILE A 28 -26.60 -2.12 1.22
CA ILE A 28 -26.43 -1.19 2.34
C ILE A 28 -26.97 0.22 2.00
N TRP A 29 -26.70 0.71 0.79
CA TRP A 29 -27.18 2.01 0.32
C TRP A 29 -28.72 2.08 0.30
N ASP A 30 -29.36 0.99 -0.15
CA ASP A 30 -30.81 0.88 -0.21
C ASP A 30 -31.42 0.71 1.19
N ALA A 31 -30.80 -0.07 2.08
CA ALA A 31 -31.19 -0.18 3.49
C ALA A 31 -31.08 1.16 4.24
N ALA A 32 -30.16 2.03 3.83
CA ALA A 32 -29.97 3.36 4.40
C ALA A 32 -30.93 4.44 3.83
N ASP A 33 -31.80 4.08 2.86
CA ASP A 33 -32.76 4.97 2.18
C ASP A 33 -32.12 6.27 1.63
N LEU A 34 -30.96 6.13 0.99
CA LEU A 34 -30.13 7.27 0.58
C LEU A 34 -30.50 7.90 -0.77
N GLY A 35 -31.41 7.27 -1.52
CA GLY A 35 -31.67 7.55 -2.93
C GLY A 35 -32.06 9.00 -3.28
N ARG A 36 -32.51 9.81 -2.31
CA ARG A 36 -32.83 11.24 -2.49
C ARG A 36 -32.05 12.20 -1.60
N ARG A 37 -31.21 11.70 -0.68
CA ARG A 37 -30.64 12.50 0.43
C ARG A 37 -29.17 12.83 0.26
N VAL A 38 -28.45 12.12 -0.60
CA VAL A 38 -26.99 12.21 -0.74
C VAL A 38 -26.64 12.88 -2.07
N LYS A 39 -25.99 14.05 -2.02
CA LYS A 39 -25.51 14.81 -3.19
C LYS A 39 -24.02 14.64 -3.51
N ASN A 40 -23.25 14.05 -2.59
CA ASN A 40 -21.81 13.84 -2.76
C ASN A 40 -21.50 12.37 -2.97
N ASN A 41 -20.47 12.10 -3.76
CA ASN A 41 -20.10 10.74 -4.16
C ASN A 41 -19.51 9.92 -3.01
N ILE A 42 -19.13 10.55 -1.88
CA ILE A 42 -18.53 9.88 -0.73
C ILE A 42 -19.52 9.73 0.41
N VAL A 43 -19.82 8.49 0.79
CA VAL A 43 -20.63 8.13 1.96
C VAL A 43 -19.87 7.13 2.82
N LEU A 44 -19.86 7.37 4.13
CA LEU A 44 -19.39 6.40 5.12
C LEU A 44 -20.58 5.67 5.71
N PHE A 45 -20.58 4.36 5.56
CA PHE A 45 -21.50 3.45 6.22
C PHE A 45 -20.84 2.86 7.46
N VAL A 46 -21.58 2.81 8.55
CA VAL A 46 -21.19 2.12 9.77
C VAL A 46 -22.03 0.86 9.86
N LEU A 47 -21.36 -0.29 9.84
CA LEU A 47 -21.97 -1.60 9.98
C LEU A 47 -21.58 -2.20 11.33
N ASP A 48 -22.45 -3.03 11.90
CA ASP A 48 -22.12 -3.83 13.07
C ASP A 48 -21.15 -4.98 12.70
N ARG A 49 -20.72 -5.74 13.71
CA ARG A 49 -19.82 -6.89 13.54
C ARG A 49 -20.39 -8.04 12.68
N ARG A 50 -21.69 -8.04 12.38
CA ARG A 50 -22.36 -9.01 11.51
C ARG A 50 -22.54 -8.47 10.09
N GLY A 51 -22.04 -7.26 9.81
CA GLY A 51 -22.22 -6.58 8.53
C GLY A 51 -23.59 -5.93 8.37
N ALA A 52 -24.41 -5.87 9.43
CA ALA A 52 -25.70 -5.20 9.37
C ALA A 52 -25.52 -3.69 9.47
N PHE A 53 -26.32 -2.93 8.73
CA PHE A 53 -26.27 -1.48 8.71
C PHE A 53 -26.70 -0.85 10.06
N VAL A 54 -25.90 0.08 10.58
CA VAL A 54 -26.15 0.80 11.85
C VAL A 54 -26.46 2.28 11.59
N ASP A 55 -25.59 2.97 10.85
CA ASP A 55 -25.74 4.39 10.56
C ASP A 55 -24.88 4.79 9.36
N TRP A 56 -24.99 6.04 8.93
CA TRP A 56 -24.16 6.61 7.89
C TRP A 56 -23.94 8.10 8.12
N PHE A 57 -22.91 8.64 7.48
CA PHE A 57 -22.76 10.07 7.31
C PHE A 57 -21.91 10.38 6.07
N GLN A 58 -22.05 11.59 5.53
CA GLN A 58 -21.09 12.11 4.56
C GLN A 58 -19.91 12.68 5.35
N PRO A 59 -18.66 12.24 5.11
CA PRO A 59 -17.49 12.84 5.75
C PRO A 59 -17.28 14.30 5.32
N PHE A 60 -17.82 14.64 4.15
CA PHE A 60 -17.82 15.98 3.60
C PHE A 60 -19.27 16.36 3.28
N PRO A 61 -20.11 16.71 4.27
CA PRO A 61 -21.49 17.09 4.03
C PRO A 61 -21.50 18.45 3.33
N GLY A 62 -21.74 18.45 2.03
CA GLY A 62 -21.96 19.70 1.30
C GLY A 62 -23.38 20.18 1.48
N LYS A 63 -23.56 21.50 1.65
CA LYS A 63 -24.73 22.18 1.05
C LYS A 63 -24.38 23.33 0.11
N ASN A 64 -23.14 23.83 0.13
CA ASN A 64 -22.53 24.77 -0.84
C ASN A 64 -20.98 24.74 -0.67
N PRO A 65 -20.18 25.30 -1.61
CA PRO A 65 -18.70 25.22 -1.64
C PRO A 65 -17.97 25.79 -0.40
N SER A 66 -18.68 26.47 0.50
CA SER A 66 -18.18 27.10 1.73
C SER A 66 -18.63 26.43 3.05
N SER A 67 -19.41 25.34 3.00
CA SER A 67 -20.16 24.86 4.19
C SER A 67 -19.33 24.25 5.33
N LEU A 68 -18.13 23.73 5.07
CA LEU A 68 -17.11 23.43 6.10
C LEU A 68 -15.73 24.04 5.76
N GLY A 69 -15.54 24.44 4.49
CA GLY A 69 -14.24 24.83 3.92
C GLY A 69 -13.23 23.67 3.85
N PHE A 70 -12.03 23.96 3.37
CA PHE A 70 -10.86 23.06 3.45
C PHE A 70 -10.15 23.16 4.81
N SER A 71 -10.88 23.50 5.88
CA SER A 71 -10.32 23.58 7.23
C SER A 71 -10.22 22.19 7.84
N SER A 72 -9.01 21.64 7.96
CA SER A 72 -8.76 20.34 8.58
C SER A 72 -9.35 20.25 9.99
N ARG A 73 -9.33 21.36 10.74
CA ARG A 73 -9.91 21.43 12.09
C ARG A 73 -11.43 21.27 12.09
N ARG A 74 -12.14 22.04 11.26
CA ARG A 74 -13.61 21.96 11.17
C ARG A 74 -14.07 20.61 10.66
N GLN A 75 -13.34 20.03 9.69
CA GLN A 75 -13.61 18.67 9.20
C GLN A 75 -13.40 17.63 10.32
N ALA A 76 -12.31 17.72 11.08
CA ALA A 76 -12.07 16.82 12.21
C ALA A 76 -13.13 16.95 13.31
N GLU A 77 -13.54 18.17 13.66
CA GLU A 77 -14.62 18.44 14.62
C GLU A 77 -15.96 17.85 14.14
N TYR A 78 -16.29 18.04 12.85
CA TYR A 78 -17.49 17.46 12.26
C TYR A 78 -17.45 15.93 12.28
N ILE A 79 -16.37 15.29 11.81
CA ILE A 79 -16.22 13.83 11.81
C ILE A 79 -16.34 13.29 13.24
N ARG A 80 -15.69 13.94 14.21
CA ARG A 80 -15.81 13.59 15.63
C ARG A 80 -17.26 13.67 16.09
N SER A 81 -18.00 14.73 15.74
CA SER A 81 -19.41 14.87 16.13
C SER A 81 -20.30 13.76 15.53
N GLN A 82 -20.06 13.35 14.29
CA GLN A 82 -20.77 12.24 13.66
C GLN A 82 -20.43 10.91 14.35
N ILE A 83 -19.17 10.67 14.67
CA ILE A 83 -18.75 9.47 15.41
C ILE A 83 -19.41 9.44 16.80
N GLU A 84 -19.45 10.55 17.55
CA GLU A 84 -20.12 10.60 18.86
C GLU A 84 -21.64 10.39 18.74
N ARG A 85 -22.27 10.87 17.68
CA ARG A 85 -23.69 10.59 17.39
C ARG A 85 -23.92 9.10 17.16
N ILE A 86 -23.06 8.47 16.35
CA ILE A 86 -23.18 7.06 15.97
C ILE A 86 -22.86 6.14 17.15
N LYS A 87 -21.89 6.51 18.00
CA LYS A 87 -21.57 5.77 19.24
C LYS A 87 -22.78 5.52 20.14
N LYS A 88 -23.76 6.42 20.15
CA LYS A 88 -25.01 6.23 20.92
C LYS A 88 -25.91 5.10 20.40
N ARG A 89 -25.73 4.71 19.13
CA ARG A 89 -26.48 3.64 18.45
C ARG A 89 -25.70 2.35 18.38
N LEU A 90 -24.39 2.40 18.63
CA LEU A 90 -23.56 1.22 18.75
C LEU A 90 -23.79 0.57 20.12
N PRO A 91 -23.76 -0.77 20.20
CA PRO A 91 -23.81 -1.45 21.48
C PRO A 91 -22.69 -0.95 22.39
N SER A 92 -22.97 -0.90 23.69
CA SER A 92 -21.95 -0.49 24.67
C SER A 92 -20.76 -1.45 24.57
N PRO A 93 -19.52 -0.94 24.46
CA PRO A 93 -18.37 -1.79 24.20
C PRO A 93 -18.21 -2.81 25.32
N ARG A 94 -18.34 -4.11 24.99
CA ARG A 94 -17.82 -5.16 25.86
C ARG A 94 -16.31 -4.94 25.98
N GLN A 95 -15.80 -4.82 27.21
CA GLN A 95 -14.36 -4.81 27.46
C GLN A 95 -13.77 -6.16 27.08
N VAL A 96 -13.41 -6.31 25.81
CA VAL A 96 -12.56 -7.40 25.36
C VAL A 96 -11.14 -6.84 25.36
N LYS A 97 -10.22 -7.50 26.08
CA LYS A 97 -8.78 -7.28 25.88
C LYS A 97 -8.45 -7.77 24.47
N ALA A 98 -8.59 -6.90 23.47
CA ALA A 98 -8.04 -7.18 22.15
C ALA A 98 -6.51 -7.03 22.27
N LYS A 99 -5.81 -8.15 22.50
CA LYS A 99 -4.46 -8.30 21.96
C LYS A 99 -4.65 -8.42 20.45
N THR A 100 -4.76 -7.30 19.74
CA THR A 100 -4.53 -7.34 18.30
C THR A 100 -3.03 -7.49 18.15
N GLU A 101 -2.58 -8.74 18.16
CA GLU A 101 -1.22 -9.06 17.78
C GLU A 101 -1.09 -8.60 16.32
N LEU A 102 -0.29 -7.57 16.10
CA LEU A 102 0.01 -7.07 14.76
C LEU A 102 0.81 -8.17 14.04
N THR A 103 0.12 -8.96 13.24
CA THR A 103 0.75 -9.98 12.39
C THR A 103 1.14 -9.34 11.06
N LEU A 104 2.38 -9.55 10.64
CA LEU A 104 2.80 -9.18 9.29
C LEU A 104 2.07 -10.08 8.27
N PRO A 105 1.82 -9.60 7.04
CA PRO A 105 1.34 -10.46 5.98
C PRO A 105 2.33 -11.61 5.72
N GLU A 106 1.78 -12.76 5.32
CA GLU A 106 2.54 -13.98 4.99
C GLU A 106 1.98 -14.61 3.71
N LEU A 107 2.81 -15.41 3.03
CA LEU A 107 2.33 -16.26 1.95
C LEU A 107 1.71 -17.55 2.48
N ALA A 108 0.94 -18.22 1.63
CA ALA A 108 0.53 -19.59 1.88
C ALA A 108 1.76 -20.49 2.13
N ARG A 109 1.60 -21.46 3.04
CA ARG A 109 2.66 -22.38 3.44
C ARG A 109 3.32 -23.06 2.22
N GLY A 110 4.64 -23.11 2.20
CA GLY A 110 5.43 -23.72 1.11
C GLY A 110 5.68 -22.80 -0.09
N LYS A 111 5.22 -21.54 -0.05
CA LYS A 111 5.54 -20.53 -1.06
C LYS A 111 6.76 -19.72 -0.64
N ARG A 112 7.66 -19.47 -1.60
CA ARG A 112 8.79 -18.55 -1.43
C ARG A 112 8.44 -17.18 -1.96
N GLY A 113 8.83 -16.16 -1.23
CA GLY A 113 8.46 -14.78 -1.54
C GLY A 113 9.43 -13.76 -0.97
N VAL A 114 9.13 -12.51 -1.29
CA VAL A 114 9.71 -11.35 -0.61
C VAL A 114 8.63 -10.57 0.11
N ARG A 115 9.02 -9.97 1.22
CA ARG A 115 8.31 -8.89 1.89
C ARG A 115 8.93 -7.56 1.47
N VAL A 116 8.09 -6.62 1.06
CA VAL A 116 8.49 -5.25 0.71
C VAL A 116 7.93 -4.32 1.77
N MET A 117 8.80 -3.71 2.55
CA MET A 117 8.48 -2.72 3.57
C MET A 117 8.77 -1.33 3.03
N LEU A 118 7.74 -0.58 2.72
CA LEU A 118 7.83 0.72 2.08
C LEU A 118 7.60 1.85 3.07
N SER A 119 8.41 2.90 2.96
CA SER A 119 8.28 4.15 3.68
C SER A 119 8.45 5.34 2.74
N LEU A 120 7.68 6.40 2.97
CA LEU A 120 7.81 7.66 2.24
C LEU A 120 8.15 8.77 3.22
N ASP A 121 9.19 9.53 2.90
CA ASP A 121 9.56 10.71 3.66
C ASP A 121 8.83 11.93 3.10
N SER A 122 7.68 12.25 3.71
CA SER A 122 6.94 13.47 3.44
C SER A 122 6.71 14.28 4.71
N PRO A 123 7.21 15.53 4.80
CA PRO A 123 6.98 16.38 5.96
C PRO A 123 5.52 16.83 6.08
N ARG A 124 4.72 16.71 5.00
CA ARG A 124 3.34 17.24 4.94
C ARG A 124 2.26 16.19 5.15
N MET A 125 2.56 14.91 5.00
CA MET A 125 1.56 13.84 5.06
C MET A 125 1.95 12.80 6.09
N SER A 126 1.39 12.89 7.29
CA SER A 126 1.64 11.93 8.37
C SER A 126 1.23 10.50 7.99
N SER A 127 0.23 10.33 7.12
CA SER A 127 -0.17 9.03 6.59
C SER A 127 0.91 8.34 5.75
N TYR A 128 1.88 9.08 5.20
CA TYR A 128 2.99 8.52 4.41
C TYR A 128 4.08 7.93 5.32
N LYS A 129 4.03 8.22 6.62
CA LYS A 129 4.94 7.66 7.62
C LYS A 129 4.52 6.26 8.09
N ALA A 130 3.29 5.83 7.80
CA ALA A 130 2.87 4.48 8.10
C ALA A 130 3.54 3.52 7.09
N PRO A 131 4.32 2.53 7.55
CA PRO A 131 4.97 1.61 6.63
C PRO A 131 3.91 0.74 5.96
N VAL A 132 4.07 0.54 4.65
CA VAL A 132 3.27 -0.42 3.89
C VAL A 132 4.06 -1.71 3.84
N VAL A 133 3.39 -2.83 4.07
CA VAL A 133 4.01 -4.15 4.00
C VAL A 133 3.29 -4.96 2.94
N GLU A 134 3.96 -5.19 1.83
CA GLU A 134 3.48 -6.06 0.76
C GLU A 134 4.24 -7.38 0.79
N VAL A 135 3.56 -8.46 0.40
CA VAL A 135 4.18 -9.79 0.32
C VAL A 135 3.86 -10.41 -1.03
N VAL A 136 4.91 -10.83 -1.74
CA VAL A 136 4.82 -11.30 -3.12
C VAL A 136 5.57 -12.61 -3.29
N GLU A 137 4.92 -13.58 -3.93
CA GLU A 137 5.57 -14.82 -4.36
C GLU A 137 6.59 -14.53 -5.47
N ILE A 138 7.80 -15.05 -5.31
CA ILE A 138 8.85 -14.98 -6.34
C ILE A 138 8.50 -15.97 -7.45
N ALA A 139 8.38 -15.48 -8.69
CA ALA A 139 8.14 -16.33 -9.84
C ALA A 139 9.39 -17.17 -10.20
N ALA A 140 9.18 -18.31 -10.85
CA ALA A 140 10.28 -19.14 -11.36
C ALA A 140 11.21 -18.35 -12.32
N THR A 141 10.66 -17.47 -13.14
CA THR A 141 11.43 -16.60 -14.04
C THR A 141 12.30 -15.60 -13.27
N GLU A 142 11.80 -15.05 -12.16
CA GLU A 142 12.53 -14.16 -11.27
C GLU A 142 13.65 -14.92 -10.54
N GLN A 143 13.37 -16.16 -10.12
CA GLN A 143 14.35 -17.06 -9.54
C GLN A 143 15.51 -17.37 -10.51
N THR A 144 15.20 -17.61 -11.78
CA THR A 144 16.21 -17.79 -12.84
C THR A 144 16.98 -16.49 -13.09
N ALA A 145 16.29 -15.35 -13.12
CA ALA A 145 16.93 -14.05 -13.26
C ALA A 145 17.92 -13.79 -12.13
N LEU A 146 17.67 -14.29 -10.91
CA LEU A 146 18.54 -14.16 -9.73
C LEU A 146 19.53 -15.32 -9.53
N ALA A 147 19.67 -16.24 -10.51
CA ALA A 147 20.61 -17.35 -10.40
C ALA A 147 22.06 -16.90 -10.24
N TYR A 148 22.85 -17.67 -9.48
CA TYR A 148 24.22 -17.31 -9.09
C TYR A 148 25.09 -16.90 -10.30
N PRO A 149 25.72 -15.71 -10.26
CA PRO A 149 26.54 -15.23 -11.38
C PRO A 149 27.94 -15.88 -11.36
N LYS A 150 28.25 -16.73 -12.35
CA LYS A 150 29.65 -17.19 -12.58
C LYS A 150 30.57 -16.06 -13.09
N LYS A 151 29.98 -15.08 -13.76
CA LYS A 151 30.59 -13.83 -14.21
C LYS A 151 29.59 -12.69 -13.96
N PRO A 152 30.05 -11.44 -13.79
CA PRO A 152 29.16 -10.30 -13.69
C PRO A 152 28.21 -10.27 -14.89
N ARG A 153 26.90 -10.10 -14.65
CA ARG A 153 25.90 -10.02 -15.73
C ARG A 153 24.84 -8.96 -15.45
N ALA A 154 24.34 -8.37 -16.52
CA ALA A 154 23.21 -7.47 -16.49
C ALA A 154 21.88 -8.25 -16.40
N ILE A 155 20.94 -7.69 -15.67
CA ILE A 155 19.55 -8.14 -15.55
C ILE A 155 18.68 -6.92 -15.85
N ASP A 156 17.73 -7.06 -16.77
CA ASP A 156 16.69 -6.05 -16.94
C ASP A 156 15.79 -6.05 -15.70
N ALA A 157 15.62 -4.89 -15.07
CA ALA A 157 14.76 -4.74 -13.89
C ALA A 157 13.32 -5.23 -14.15
N SER A 158 12.85 -5.17 -15.40
CA SER A 158 11.54 -5.71 -15.80
C SER A 158 11.39 -7.21 -15.49
N SER A 159 12.50 -7.95 -15.49
CA SER A 159 12.56 -9.39 -15.16
C SER A 159 12.28 -9.68 -13.69
N LEU A 160 12.35 -8.66 -12.82
CA LEU A 160 12.04 -8.71 -11.38
C LEU A 160 10.74 -7.96 -11.05
N GLY A 161 9.89 -7.81 -12.07
CA GLY A 161 8.78 -6.86 -12.04
C GLY A 161 7.70 -7.15 -11.01
N ARG A 162 7.46 -8.40 -10.57
CA ARG A 162 6.31 -8.68 -9.68
C ARG A 162 6.46 -7.98 -8.34
N TRP A 163 7.63 -8.11 -7.73
CA TRP A 163 7.88 -7.52 -6.42
C TRP A 163 8.37 -6.08 -6.54
N LEU A 164 9.08 -5.70 -7.60
CA LEU A 164 9.45 -4.28 -7.83
C LEU A 164 8.22 -3.38 -8.01
N ARG A 165 7.12 -3.90 -8.58
CA ARG A 165 5.85 -3.16 -8.71
C ARG A 165 5.19 -2.83 -7.38
N GLN A 166 5.59 -3.47 -6.27
CA GLN A 166 5.08 -3.15 -4.93
C GLN A 166 5.73 -1.91 -4.30
N ILE A 167 6.73 -1.33 -4.98
CA ILE A 167 7.36 -0.08 -4.57
C ILE A 167 6.56 1.07 -5.19
N TYR A 168 5.46 1.48 -4.54
CA TYR A 168 4.57 2.53 -5.04
C TYR A 168 4.08 3.48 -3.92
N PRO A 169 3.75 4.74 -4.21
CA PRO A 169 3.24 5.66 -3.18
C PRO A 169 1.83 5.21 -2.71
N PRO A 170 1.62 4.89 -1.41
CA PRO A 170 0.40 4.23 -0.92
C PRO A 170 -0.87 5.09 -0.82
N ALA A 171 -0.86 6.30 -1.38
CA ALA A 171 -1.94 7.27 -1.18
C ALA A 171 -2.18 8.12 -2.43
N ILE A 172 -2.34 7.44 -3.57
CA ILE A 172 -2.74 8.06 -4.83
C ILE A 172 -4.26 7.96 -4.92
N MET A 173 -4.93 9.12 -4.81
CA MET A 173 -6.39 9.24 -4.84
C MET A 173 -6.99 9.13 -6.25
N ILE A 174 -6.20 8.75 -7.26
CA ILE A 174 -6.59 8.72 -8.68
C ILE A 174 -6.22 7.34 -9.25
N ARG A 175 -7.22 6.55 -9.68
CA ARG A 175 -7.09 5.19 -10.25
C ARG A 175 -6.47 4.16 -9.29
N SER A 176 -5.93 3.06 -9.84
CA SER A 176 -5.40 1.90 -9.10
C SER A 176 -4.17 2.26 -8.27
N GLY A 177 -3.44 3.32 -8.63
CA GLY A 177 -2.17 3.68 -7.98
C GLY A 177 -1.07 2.65 -8.18
N GLN A 178 -1.23 1.75 -9.17
CA GLN A 178 -0.31 0.65 -9.41
C GLN A 178 0.83 1.04 -10.36
N VAL A 179 1.97 0.35 -10.23
CA VAL A 179 3.07 0.41 -11.19
C VAL A 179 2.75 -0.45 -12.40
N THR A 180 2.70 0.16 -13.59
CA THR A 180 2.40 -0.51 -14.87
C THR A 180 3.62 -0.91 -15.66
N SER A 181 4.74 -0.23 -15.49
CA SER A 181 6.02 -0.66 -16.08
C SER A 181 7.18 -0.49 -15.11
N VAL A 182 8.14 -1.40 -15.25
CA VAL A 182 9.42 -1.41 -14.56
C VAL A 182 10.47 -1.53 -15.64
N SER A 183 11.49 -0.69 -15.60
CA SER A 183 12.64 -0.72 -16.51
C SER A 183 13.90 -0.32 -15.77
N GLY A 184 15.04 -0.52 -16.40
CA GLY A 184 16.34 -0.25 -15.79
C GLY A 184 17.27 -1.45 -15.92
N GLN A 185 18.50 -1.29 -15.47
CA GLN A 185 19.53 -2.30 -15.62
C GLN A 185 20.21 -2.53 -14.28
N LEU A 186 20.16 -3.77 -13.83
CA LEU A 186 20.75 -4.23 -12.58
C LEU A 186 21.96 -5.10 -12.91
N GLN A 187 23.05 -4.90 -12.18
CA GLN A 187 24.26 -5.69 -12.28
C GLN A 187 24.28 -6.73 -11.17
N LEU A 188 24.30 -8.01 -11.53
CA LEU A 188 24.45 -9.13 -10.60
C LEU A 188 25.90 -9.65 -10.64
N THR A 189 26.60 -9.55 -9.50
CA THR A 189 28.02 -9.86 -9.39
C THR A 189 28.29 -10.77 -8.19
N ALA A 190 29.13 -11.79 -8.34
CA ALA A 190 29.52 -12.64 -7.22
C ALA A 190 30.29 -11.83 -6.17
N ALA A 191 29.99 -12.06 -4.89
CA ALA A 191 30.49 -11.28 -3.76
C ALA A 191 31.18 -12.18 -2.69
N GLY A 192 31.73 -13.31 -3.13
CA GLY A 192 32.46 -14.25 -2.27
C GLY A 192 31.60 -15.35 -1.65
N SER A 193 32.18 -16.05 -0.68
CA SER A 193 31.55 -17.19 0.00
C SER A 193 32.16 -17.40 1.39
N ASN A 194 31.41 -18.00 2.31
CA ASN A 194 31.87 -18.30 3.68
C ASN A 194 31.66 -19.78 4.06
N GLY A 195 32.03 -20.74 3.20
CA GLY A 195 31.91 -22.19 3.49
C GLY A 195 30.47 -22.74 3.51
N GLU A 196 29.55 -22.03 4.16
CA GLU A 196 28.13 -22.35 4.26
C GLU A 196 27.31 -21.71 3.14
N HIS A 197 27.72 -20.53 2.68
CA HIS A 197 26.98 -19.77 1.68
C HIS A 197 27.89 -19.17 0.62
N ARG A 198 27.31 -18.95 -0.57
CA ARG A 198 27.85 -18.05 -1.59
C ARG A 198 27.00 -16.79 -1.62
N TYR A 199 27.61 -15.67 -2.00
CA TYR A 199 26.96 -14.37 -2.03
C TYR A 199 27.07 -13.75 -3.42
N ALA A 200 26.06 -12.96 -3.78
CA ALA A 200 26.12 -12.05 -4.91
C ALA A 200 25.50 -10.70 -4.52
N THR A 201 25.98 -9.63 -5.12
CA THR A 201 25.37 -8.31 -5.04
C THR A 201 24.57 -8.02 -6.30
N LEU A 202 23.40 -7.42 -6.13
CA LEU A 202 22.54 -6.93 -7.19
C LEU A 202 22.39 -5.41 -7.02
N THR A 203 22.94 -4.64 -7.95
CA THR A 203 22.96 -3.17 -7.84
C THR A 203 22.58 -2.52 -9.16
N GLY A 204 21.76 -1.48 -9.13
CA GLY A 204 21.53 -0.64 -10.30
C GLY A 204 20.27 0.21 -10.20
N ASP A 205 20.03 0.99 -11.25
CA ASP A 205 18.91 1.91 -11.29
C ASP A 205 17.64 1.23 -11.81
N VAL A 206 16.54 1.52 -11.15
CA VAL A 206 15.19 1.07 -11.52
C VAL A 206 14.33 2.30 -11.77
N ARG A 207 13.59 2.28 -12.87
CA ARG A 207 12.58 3.26 -13.23
C ARG A 207 11.22 2.58 -13.25
N MET A 208 10.23 3.25 -12.68
CA MET A 208 8.86 2.78 -12.57
C MET A 208 7.90 3.81 -13.15
N THR A 209 6.83 3.33 -13.78
CA THR A 209 5.75 4.17 -14.32
C THR A 209 4.42 3.75 -13.72
N MET A 210 3.61 4.74 -13.37
CA MET A 210 2.31 4.57 -12.72
C MET A 210 1.14 4.58 -13.71
N ASP A 211 0.06 3.88 -13.36
CA ASP A 211 -1.27 4.13 -13.95
C ASP A 211 -2.10 5.08 -13.08
N ASP A 212 -1.71 6.35 -13.13
CA ASP A 212 -2.41 7.45 -12.46
C ASP A 212 -3.10 8.39 -13.47
N GLY A 213 -3.19 7.97 -14.75
CA GLY A 213 -3.71 8.77 -15.85
C GLY A 213 -2.73 9.82 -16.39
N HIS A 214 -1.63 10.10 -15.68
CA HIS A 214 -0.56 10.99 -16.12
C HIS A 214 0.71 10.23 -16.54
N GLY A 215 0.79 8.94 -16.22
CA GLY A 215 1.96 8.13 -16.51
C GLY A 215 3.16 8.59 -15.68
N THR A 216 2.92 8.98 -14.42
CA THR A 216 4.00 9.50 -13.55
C THR A 216 5.13 8.48 -13.48
N THR A 217 6.34 8.95 -13.76
CA THR A 217 7.56 8.15 -13.68
C THR A 217 8.38 8.55 -12.47
N PHE A 218 9.03 7.56 -11.85
CA PHE A 218 9.98 7.76 -10.77
C PHE A 218 11.12 6.75 -10.86
N SER A 219 12.24 7.08 -10.24
CA SER A 219 13.42 6.24 -10.27
C SER A 219 14.16 6.24 -8.94
N GLY A 220 15.03 5.26 -8.78
CA GLY A 220 15.86 5.05 -7.62
C GLY A 220 16.83 3.92 -7.86
N THR A 221 17.71 3.71 -6.89
CA THR A 221 18.75 2.69 -6.95
C THR A 221 18.35 1.53 -6.05
N LEU A 222 18.43 0.31 -6.59
CA LEU A 222 18.32 -0.94 -5.85
C LEU A 222 19.72 -1.42 -5.48
N GLU A 223 19.91 -1.76 -4.22
CA GLU A 223 21.09 -2.46 -3.72
C GLU A 223 20.65 -3.68 -2.92
N ALA A 224 21.12 -4.87 -3.29
CA ALA A 224 20.73 -6.10 -2.62
C ALA A 224 21.87 -7.11 -2.53
N VAL A 225 21.77 -7.98 -1.52
CA VAL A 225 22.59 -9.18 -1.34
C VAL A 225 21.71 -10.40 -1.53
N VAL A 226 22.19 -11.30 -2.37
CA VAL A 226 21.57 -12.58 -2.68
C VAL A 226 22.44 -13.68 -2.12
N THR A 227 21.85 -14.61 -1.37
CA THR A 227 22.57 -15.76 -0.79
C THR A 227 22.19 -17.04 -1.50
N TYR A 228 23.13 -17.98 -1.53
CA TYR A 228 23.00 -19.27 -2.19
C TYR A 228 23.61 -20.36 -1.32
N ALA A 229 23.11 -21.59 -1.45
CA ALA A 229 23.78 -22.74 -0.87
C ALA A 229 25.06 -23.09 -1.67
N PRO A 230 26.02 -23.83 -1.08
CA PRO A 230 27.23 -24.23 -1.77
C PRO A 230 26.88 -25.08 -2.99
N GLY A 231 27.43 -24.74 -4.16
CA GLY A 231 27.19 -25.46 -5.42
C GLY A 231 25.78 -25.32 -6.01
N VAL A 232 24.85 -24.62 -5.37
CA VAL A 232 23.47 -24.45 -5.84
C VAL A 232 23.25 -23.05 -6.40
N ASP A 233 22.86 -22.95 -7.67
CA ASP A 233 22.70 -21.66 -8.35
C ASP A 233 21.36 -20.97 -8.05
N ALA A 234 20.38 -21.72 -7.53
CA ALA A 234 19.12 -21.16 -7.09
C ALA A 234 19.32 -20.28 -5.83
N MET A 235 18.80 -19.06 -5.89
CA MET A 235 18.77 -18.15 -4.73
C MET A 235 18.10 -18.83 -3.52
N ARG A 236 18.72 -18.66 -2.35
CA ARG A 236 18.20 -19.04 -1.04
C ARG A 236 17.52 -17.88 -0.33
N THR A 237 18.22 -16.76 -0.16
CA THR A 237 17.63 -15.55 0.43
C THR A 237 18.00 -14.30 -0.36
N PHE A 238 17.18 -13.27 -0.22
CA PHE A 238 17.33 -11.94 -0.80
C PHE A 238 17.17 -10.91 0.32
N ARG A 239 18.07 -9.94 0.38
CA ARG A 239 17.91 -8.75 1.24
C ARG A 239 18.37 -7.54 0.48
N GLY A 240 17.55 -6.51 0.39
CA GLY A 240 17.89 -5.31 -0.35
C GLY A 240 17.19 -4.07 0.12
N VAL A 241 17.67 -2.94 -0.37
CA VAL A 241 17.10 -1.62 -0.16
C VAL A 241 16.95 -0.96 -1.52
N TYR A 242 15.80 -0.33 -1.73
CA TYR A 242 15.58 0.60 -2.82
C TYR A 242 15.44 2.01 -2.24
N GLU A 243 16.18 2.96 -2.81
CA GLU A 243 16.08 4.38 -2.44
C GLU A 243 15.84 5.21 -3.71
N GLY A 244 14.80 6.03 -3.70
CA GLY A 244 14.39 6.81 -4.86
C GLY A 244 13.57 8.04 -4.52
N ILE A 245 13.12 8.73 -5.57
CA ILE A 245 12.37 9.97 -5.46
C ILE A 245 11.07 9.86 -6.26
N TYR A 246 9.94 10.04 -5.60
CA TYR A 246 8.63 10.13 -6.24
C TYR A 246 8.24 11.60 -6.49
N PRO A 247 8.01 12.01 -7.76
CA PRO A 247 7.58 13.36 -8.07
C PRO A 247 6.06 13.48 -7.94
N LYS A 248 5.60 14.11 -6.85
CA LYS A 248 4.18 14.39 -6.64
C LYS A 248 3.81 15.75 -7.26
N PRO A 249 2.82 15.86 -8.15
CA PRO A 249 2.39 17.15 -8.67
C PRO A 249 1.92 18.11 -7.55
N ASP A 250 2.57 19.27 -7.40
CA ASP A 250 2.11 20.36 -6.52
C ASP A 250 1.36 21.42 -7.35
N ARG A 251 0.04 21.38 -7.29
CA ARG A 251 -0.85 22.30 -8.01
C ARG A 251 -0.65 23.76 -7.61
N HIS A 252 -0.15 24.04 -6.41
CA HIS A 252 0.04 25.39 -5.92
C HIS A 252 1.37 25.99 -6.37
N ARG A 253 2.42 25.17 -6.49
CA ARG A 253 3.78 25.63 -6.80
C ARG A 253 4.20 25.50 -8.27
N ARG A 254 3.32 24.93 -9.12
CA ARG A 254 3.61 24.64 -10.55
C ARG A 254 4.92 23.86 -10.76
N ARG A 255 5.40 23.15 -9.73
CA ARG A 255 6.59 22.29 -9.73
C ARG A 255 6.27 21.01 -8.96
N PRO A 256 6.81 19.85 -9.33
CA PRO A 256 6.64 18.64 -8.53
C PRO A 256 7.25 18.81 -7.14
N GLN A 257 6.56 18.30 -6.13
CA GLN A 257 7.14 18.03 -4.82
C GLN A 257 7.88 16.68 -4.91
N GLU A 258 9.17 16.69 -4.61
CA GLU A 258 9.95 15.46 -4.46
C GLU A 258 9.65 14.83 -3.10
N ILE A 259 9.31 13.54 -3.12
CA ILE A 259 9.04 12.74 -1.93
C ILE A 259 10.06 11.61 -1.92
N GLY A 260 10.88 11.55 -0.88
CA GLY A 260 11.82 10.46 -0.69
C GLY A 260 11.06 9.15 -0.51
N LEU A 261 11.48 8.12 -1.21
CA LEU A 261 10.88 6.80 -1.18
C LEU A 261 11.95 5.78 -0.83
N ARG A 262 11.68 4.96 0.18
CA ARG A 262 12.60 3.92 0.64
C ARG A 262 11.85 2.62 0.86
N ALA A 263 12.31 1.55 0.23
CA ALA A 263 11.77 0.21 0.43
C ALA A 263 12.86 -0.73 0.92
N VAL A 264 12.56 -1.50 1.97
CA VAL A 264 13.38 -2.63 2.41
C VAL A 264 12.73 -3.90 1.88
N ILE A 265 13.51 -4.76 1.25
CA ILE A 265 13.05 -6.02 0.65
C ILE A 265 13.77 -7.17 1.34
N GLU A 266 13.02 -8.15 1.83
CA GLU A 266 13.58 -9.35 2.46
C GLU A 266 12.86 -10.60 1.99
N SER A 267 13.60 -11.70 1.80
CA SER A 267 12.98 -13.01 1.63
C SER A 267 12.19 -13.39 2.88
N LEU A 268 11.04 -14.03 2.68
CA LEU A 268 10.30 -14.65 3.77
C LEU A 268 11.10 -15.81 4.38
N PRO A 269 10.92 -16.09 5.69
CA PRO A 269 11.45 -17.30 6.31
C PRO A 269 10.91 -18.56 5.61
N GLU A 270 11.73 -19.60 5.54
CA GLU A 270 11.32 -20.95 5.10
C GLU A 270 10.53 -21.70 6.17
#